data_AF-L2GML7-F1
#
_entry.id   AF-L2GML7-F1
#
_cell.length_a   1.000
_cell.length_b   1.000
_cell.length_c   1.000
_cell.angle_alpha   90.00
_cell.angle_beta   90.00
_cell.angle_gamma   90.00
#
_symmetry.space_group_name_H-M   'P 1'
#
loop_
_entity.id
_entity.type
_entity.pdbx_description
1 polymer ?
#
loop_
_entity_poly.entity_id
_entity_poly.type
_entity_poly.pdbx_seq_one_letter_code
_entity_poly.pdbx_strand_id
1 'polypeptide(L)'
;MGEDMFHLLKWKNDLNIEDIVHTLKAKNLFPSKLICPNCTSDMVIHKDSSRKDHYRWVCRKCRKRKPIRINTWASNYRIPFTELYTLVRFYVEDVPVDAAAYRLQLDYEVVKTLFADLDGLQPVFVNKMCKIIDKEVKNTQIRNSLNVTRQNFRKLSKVFVLSRVFNVVLETLHEENHRCRKNTIGGIL
;
A
#
# COMPACT_ATOMS: atom_id res chain seq x y z
N MET A 1 27.04 0.73 -5.09
CA MET A 1 25.79 1.30 -5.65
C MET A 1 24.73 0.21 -5.89
N GLY A 2 24.50 -0.72 -4.93
CA GLY A 2 23.53 -1.82 -5.10
C GLY A 2 22.33 -1.77 -4.16
N GLU A 3 22.44 -1.08 -3.02
CA GLU A 3 21.40 -1.09 -1.97
C GLU A 3 20.22 -0.16 -2.27
N ASP A 4 20.43 0.96 -2.97
CA ASP A 4 19.35 1.89 -3.34
C ASP A 4 18.35 1.29 -4.34
N MET A 5 18.80 0.37 -5.19
CA MET A 5 17.95 -0.25 -6.22
C MET A 5 16.88 -1.18 -5.60
N PHE A 6 17.22 -1.86 -4.49
CA PHE A 6 16.30 -2.71 -3.75
C PHE A 6 15.23 -1.92 -3.01
N HIS A 7 15.56 -0.72 -2.51
CA HIS A 7 14.57 0.14 -1.87
C HIS A 7 13.50 0.62 -2.85
N LEU A 8 13.85 0.93 -4.10
CA LEU A 8 12.90 1.41 -5.11
C LEU A 8 11.94 0.31 -5.60
N LEU A 9 12.41 -0.93 -5.79
CA LEU A 9 11.55 -2.05 -6.21
C LEU A 9 10.50 -2.44 -5.17
N LYS A 10 10.81 -2.28 -3.88
CA LYS A 10 9.85 -2.56 -2.79
C LYS A 10 8.64 -1.63 -2.82
N TRP A 11 8.81 -0.40 -3.31
CA TRP A 11 7.75 0.61 -3.33
C TRP A 11 6.66 0.31 -4.36
N LYS A 12 6.97 -0.50 -5.39
CA LYS A 12 6.03 -0.84 -6.47
C LYS A 12 4.79 -1.57 -5.95
N ASN A 13 4.88 -2.24 -4.80
CA ASN A 13 3.81 -3.07 -4.23
C ASN A 13 3.12 -2.49 -2.99
N ASP A 14 3.63 -1.38 -2.43
CA ASP A 14 3.25 -0.94 -1.09
C ASP A 14 2.37 0.32 -1.06
N LEU A 15 2.36 1.13 -2.12
CA LEU A 15 1.59 2.37 -2.16
C LEU A 15 0.08 2.09 -2.18
N ASN A 16 -0.62 2.49 -1.11
CA ASN A 16 -2.08 2.47 -1.08
C ASN A 16 -2.63 3.61 -1.95
N ILE A 17 -2.98 3.29 -3.20
CA ILE A 17 -3.50 4.26 -4.18
C ILE A 17 -4.76 4.98 -3.65
N GLU A 18 -5.57 4.33 -2.81
CA GLU A 18 -6.74 4.98 -2.20
C GLU A 18 -6.35 6.15 -1.30
N ASP A 19 -5.32 5.98 -0.47
CA ASP A 19 -4.79 7.04 0.39
C ASP A 19 -4.21 8.17 -0.45
N ILE A 20 -3.47 7.82 -1.51
CA ILE A 20 -2.91 8.80 -2.45
C ILE A 20 -4.02 9.62 -3.10
N VAL A 21 -5.03 8.96 -3.65
CA VAL A 21 -6.17 9.65 -4.29
C VAL A 21 -6.91 10.51 -3.27
N HIS A 22 -7.13 10.03 -2.05
CA HIS A 22 -7.76 10.81 -0.99
C HIS A 22 -6.94 12.07 -0.66
N THR A 23 -5.62 11.93 -0.49
CA THR A 23 -4.73 13.05 -0.19
C THR A 23 -4.65 14.04 -1.34
N LEU A 24 -4.61 13.58 -2.59
CA LEU A 24 -4.62 14.45 -3.77
C LEU A 24 -5.93 15.23 -3.91
N LYS A 25 -7.07 14.60 -3.62
CA LYS A 25 -8.38 15.27 -3.56
C LYS A 25 -8.39 16.34 -2.47
N ALA A 26 -7.92 16.03 -1.26
CA ALA A 26 -7.84 16.97 -0.15
C ALA A 26 -6.94 18.18 -0.44
N LYS A 27 -6.02 18.06 -1.40
CA LYS A 27 -5.10 19.11 -1.82
C LYS A 27 -5.51 19.82 -3.11
N ASN A 28 -6.70 19.52 -3.66
CA ASN A 28 -7.23 20.03 -4.93
C ASN A 28 -6.36 19.70 -6.15
N LEU A 29 -5.60 18.61 -6.09
CA LEU A 29 -4.78 18.12 -7.20
C LEU A 29 -5.58 17.15 -8.09
N PHE A 30 -6.63 16.55 -7.53
CA PHE A 30 -7.58 15.67 -8.19
C PHE A 30 -9.01 16.22 -8.01
N PRO A 31 -9.93 15.98 -8.96
CA PRO A 31 -11.33 16.32 -8.81
C PRO A 31 -11.92 15.74 -7.52
N SER A 32 -12.40 16.62 -6.64
CA SER A 32 -13.05 16.23 -5.38
C SER A 32 -14.37 15.50 -5.64
N LYS A 33 -15.07 15.92 -6.70
CA LYS A 33 -16.33 15.36 -7.21
C LYS A 33 -16.25 15.23 -8.73
N LEU A 34 -16.89 14.22 -9.26
CA LEU A 34 -17.07 14.03 -10.70
C LEU A 34 -18.55 13.77 -10.98
N ILE A 35 -19.13 14.55 -11.88
CA ILE A 35 -20.53 14.44 -12.27
C ILE A 35 -20.63 13.60 -13.54
N CYS A 36 -21.57 12.65 -13.56
CA CYS A 36 -21.77 11.82 -14.74
C CYS A 36 -22.40 12.65 -15.88
N PRO A 37 -21.79 12.71 -17.07
CA PRO A 37 -22.33 13.50 -18.18
C PRO A 37 -23.64 12.93 -18.75
N ASN A 38 -24.00 11.69 -18.41
CA ASN A 38 -25.18 11.02 -18.97
C ASN A 38 -26.46 11.21 -18.14
N CYS A 39 -26.32 11.36 -16.82
CA CYS A 39 -27.47 11.39 -15.91
C CYS A 39 -27.28 12.31 -14.72
N THR A 40 -26.27 13.19 -14.79
CA THR A 40 -25.95 14.28 -13.84
C THR A 40 -25.74 13.85 -12.38
N SER A 41 -25.72 12.55 -12.11
CA SER A 41 -25.53 11.99 -10.78
C SER A 41 -24.04 11.93 -10.42
N ASP A 42 -23.75 11.99 -9.13
CA ASP A 42 -22.40 11.83 -8.60
C ASP A 42 -21.75 10.51 -9.02
N MET A 43 -20.45 10.58 -9.31
CA MET A 43 -19.59 9.43 -9.49
C MET A 43 -18.79 9.16 -8.20
N VAL A 44 -18.61 7.89 -7.89
CA VAL A 44 -17.82 7.41 -6.75
C VAL A 44 -16.63 6.59 -7.23
N ILE A 45 -15.56 6.60 -6.43
CA ILE A 45 -14.38 5.79 -6.72
C ILE A 45 -14.66 4.36 -6.29
N HIS A 46 -14.39 3.41 -7.16
CA HIS A 46 -14.42 1.98 -6.86
C HIS A 46 -13.06 1.37 -7.16
N LYS A 47 -12.65 0.43 -6.29
CA LYS A 47 -11.55 -0.48 -6.58
C LYS A 47 -11.95 -1.42 -7.72
N ASP A 48 -11.04 -1.58 -8.67
CA ASP A 48 -11.18 -2.40 -9.86
C ASP A 48 -9.80 -2.99 -10.21
N SER A 49 -9.51 -4.17 -9.67
CA SER A 49 -8.22 -4.85 -9.82
C SER A 49 -7.84 -5.12 -11.27
N SER A 50 -8.81 -5.20 -12.19
CA SER A 50 -8.58 -5.43 -13.62
C SER A 50 -7.92 -4.24 -14.34
N ARG A 51 -7.83 -3.08 -13.68
CA ARG A 51 -7.27 -1.86 -14.25
C ARG A 51 -5.86 -1.64 -13.75
N LYS A 52 -5.07 -0.99 -14.62
CA LYS A 52 -3.69 -0.58 -14.36
C LYS A 52 -3.51 0.21 -13.06
N ASP A 53 -4.46 1.07 -12.77
CA ASP A 53 -4.46 1.92 -11.58
C ASP A 53 -5.26 1.31 -10.42
N HIS A 54 -5.85 0.14 -10.59
CA HIS A 54 -6.73 -0.53 -9.63
C HIS A 54 -7.96 0.27 -9.15
N TYR A 55 -8.24 1.44 -9.71
CA TYR A 55 -9.36 2.31 -9.32
C TYR A 55 -10.01 2.98 -10.54
N ARG A 56 -11.30 3.28 -10.43
CA ARG A 56 -12.07 4.02 -11.45
C ARG A 56 -13.23 4.79 -10.83
N TRP A 57 -13.71 5.80 -11.54
CA TRP A 57 -14.97 6.45 -11.23
C TRP A 57 -16.13 5.61 -11.77
N VAL A 58 -17.18 5.43 -10.97
CA VAL A 58 -18.41 4.74 -11.32
C VAL A 58 -19.60 5.63 -10.96
N CYS A 59 -20.48 5.91 -11.92
CA CYS A 59 -21.71 6.65 -11.67
C CYS A 59 -22.65 5.83 -10.79
N ARG A 60 -23.21 6.46 -9.75
CA ARG A 60 -24.16 5.81 -8.83
C ARG A 60 -25.45 5.35 -9.52
N LYS A 61 -25.94 6.10 -10.50
CA LYS A 61 -27.23 5.86 -11.19
C LYS A 61 -27.09 4.95 -12.41
N CYS A 62 -26.31 5.36 -13.43
CA CYS A 62 -26.22 4.64 -14.70
C CYS A 62 -25.04 3.66 -14.80
N ARG A 63 -24.24 3.51 -13.73
CA ARG A 63 -23.06 2.63 -13.66
C ARG A 63 -21.99 2.86 -14.74
N LYS A 64 -22.09 3.92 -15.55
CA LYS A 64 -21.04 4.34 -16.49
C LYS A 64 -19.74 4.60 -15.74
N ARG A 65 -18.63 4.26 -16.40
CA ARG A 65 -17.28 4.24 -15.81
C ARG A 65 -16.42 5.31 -16.45
N LYS A 66 -15.52 5.91 -15.67
CA LYS A 66 -14.50 6.83 -16.18
C LYS A 66 -13.14 6.50 -15.54
N PRO A 67 -12.01 6.73 -16.25
CA PRO A 67 -10.68 6.56 -15.67
C PRO A 67 -10.50 7.44 -14.45
N ILE A 68 -9.80 6.95 -13.42
CA ILE A 68 -9.58 7.71 -12.18
C ILE A 68 -8.83 9.03 -12.42
N ARG A 69 -7.98 9.08 -13.46
CA ARG A 69 -7.19 10.26 -13.88
C ARG A 69 -7.95 11.26 -14.76
N ILE A 70 -9.26 11.10 -14.96
CA ILE A 70 -10.00 12.02 -15.81
C ILE A 70 -9.89 13.46 -15.29
N ASN A 71 -9.67 14.42 -16.19
CA ASN A 71 -9.51 15.84 -15.89
C ASN A 71 -8.35 16.13 -14.91
N THR A 72 -7.28 15.34 -14.97
CA THR A 72 -6.04 15.64 -14.25
C THR A 72 -4.89 15.82 -15.24
N TRP A 73 -3.81 16.45 -14.79
CA TRP A 73 -2.55 16.54 -15.54
C TRP A 73 -2.03 15.15 -15.95
N ALA A 74 -2.35 14.13 -15.15
CA ALA A 74 -1.93 12.75 -15.38
C ALA A 74 -2.78 11.97 -16.40
N SER A 75 -3.82 12.60 -16.98
CA SER A 75 -4.82 11.92 -17.83
C SER A 75 -4.25 11.30 -19.11
N ASN A 76 -3.18 11.88 -19.64
CA ASN A 76 -2.59 11.47 -20.92
C ASN A 76 -1.52 10.37 -20.78
N TYR A 77 -0.99 10.14 -19.58
CA TYR A 77 0.06 9.14 -19.41
C TYR A 77 -0.51 7.74 -19.27
N ARG A 78 0.02 6.83 -20.09
CA ARG A 78 -0.39 5.43 -20.11
C ARG A 78 0.35 4.56 -19.10
N ILE A 79 1.24 5.09 -18.27
CA ILE A 79 1.98 4.37 -17.22
C ILE A 79 1.17 4.21 -15.92
N PRO A 80 1.41 3.19 -15.06
CA PRO A 80 0.70 3.00 -13.80
C PRO A 80 0.96 4.14 -12.83
N PHE A 81 0.06 4.36 -11.87
CA PHE A 81 0.18 5.48 -10.94
C PHE A 81 1.44 5.43 -10.12
N THR A 82 1.85 4.23 -9.71
CA THR A 82 3.08 4.03 -8.94
C THR A 82 4.29 4.55 -9.70
N GLU A 83 4.47 4.14 -10.96
CA GLU A 83 5.57 4.61 -11.82
C GLU A 83 5.46 6.12 -12.10
N LEU A 84 4.26 6.63 -12.33
CA LEU A 84 4.03 8.07 -12.52
C LEU A 84 4.52 8.88 -11.31
N TYR A 85 4.17 8.48 -10.10
CA TYR A 85 4.61 9.18 -8.88
C TYR A 85 6.10 8.99 -8.61
N THR A 86 6.67 7.83 -8.95
CA THR A 86 8.12 7.63 -8.89
C THR A 86 8.84 8.59 -9.83
N LEU A 87 8.31 8.83 -11.03
CA LEU A 87 8.88 9.81 -11.96
C LEU A 87 8.78 11.25 -11.43
N VAL A 88 7.66 11.64 -10.82
CA VAL A 88 7.54 12.96 -10.16
C VAL A 88 8.59 13.15 -9.07
N ARG A 89 8.87 12.09 -8.30
CA ARG A 89 9.92 12.13 -7.28
C ARG A 89 11.31 12.25 -7.90
N PHE A 90 11.61 11.43 -8.91
CA PHE A 90 12.88 11.49 -9.65
C PHE A 90 13.13 12.88 -10.23
N TYR A 91 12.09 13.53 -10.75
CA TYR A 91 12.17 14.91 -11.20
C TYR A 91 12.58 15.87 -10.07
N VAL A 92 11.96 15.77 -8.89
CA VAL A 92 12.32 16.64 -7.74
C VAL A 92 13.70 16.32 -7.15
N GLU A 93 14.19 15.10 -7.32
CA GLU A 93 15.53 14.68 -6.92
C GLU A 93 16.59 14.94 -8.02
N ASP A 94 16.23 15.71 -9.06
CA ASP A 94 17.09 16.04 -10.20
C ASP A 94 17.73 14.80 -10.87
N VAL A 95 17.02 13.67 -10.87
CA VAL A 95 17.48 12.43 -11.51
C VAL A 95 17.43 12.61 -13.04
N PRO A 96 18.53 12.36 -13.76
CA PRO A 96 18.55 12.46 -15.22
C PRO A 96 17.48 11.59 -15.90
N VAL A 97 16.90 12.09 -17.00
CA VAL A 97 15.79 11.46 -17.74
C VAL A 97 16.13 10.03 -18.19
N ASP A 98 17.35 9.83 -18.71
CA ASP A 98 17.88 8.55 -19.14
C ASP A 98 18.00 7.56 -17.97
N ALA A 99 18.53 8.02 -16.83
CA ALA A 99 18.62 7.22 -15.61
C ALA A 99 17.23 6.83 -15.07
N ALA A 100 16.27 7.76 -15.08
CA ALA A 100 14.89 7.51 -14.68
C ALA A 100 14.19 6.48 -15.59
N ALA A 101 14.33 6.64 -16.92
CA ALA A 101 13.79 5.72 -17.91
C ALA A 101 14.37 4.31 -17.77
N TYR A 102 15.69 4.21 -17.63
CA TYR A 102 16.38 2.95 -17.40
C TYR A 102 15.90 2.25 -16.12
N ARG A 103 15.83 2.98 -14.99
CA ARG A 103 15.43 2.42 -13.69
C ARG A 103 13.99 1.88 -13.69
N LEU A 104 13.08 2.54 -14.40
CA LEU A 104 11.67 2.12 -14.47
C LEU A 104 11.36 1.22 -15.66
N GLN A 105 12.34 0.94 -16.53
CA GLN A 105 12.15 0.23 -17.79
C GLN A 105 11.03 0.85 -18.64
N LEU A 106 11.04 2.19 -18.71
CA LEU A 106 10.09 2.98 -19.48
C LEU A 106 10.74 3.52 -20.75
N ASP A 107 9.90 3.82 -21.74
CA ASP A 107 10.32 4.51 -22.94
C ASP A 107 10.87 5.91 -22.59
N TYR A 108 12.03 6.24 -23.15
CA TYR A 108 12.73 7.51 -22.88
C TYR A 108 11.85 8.72 -23.21
N GLU A 109 11.11 8.70 -24.33
CA GLU A 109 10.27 9.83 -24.74
C GLU A 109 9.09 10.03 -23.80
N VAL A 110 8.57 8.96 -23.18
CA VAL A 110 7.53 9.08 -22.15
C VAL A 110 8.06 9.81 -20.93
N VAL A 111 9.26 9.47 -20.46
CA VAL A 111 9.88 10.12 -19.28
C VAL A 111 10.25 11.56 -19.58
N LYS A 112 10.87 11.81 -20.74
CA LYS A 112 11.23 13.15 -21.21
C LYS A 112 10.03 14.07 -21.32
N THR A 113 8.95 13.60 -21.94
CA THR A 113 7.69 14.37 -22.07
C THR A 113 7.12 14.70 -20.70
N LEU A 114 7.09 13.73 -19.79
CA LEU A 114 6.60 13.96 -18.44
C LEU A 114 7.43 15.00 -17.70
N PHE A 115 8.76 14.95 -17.79
CA PHE A 115 9.63 15.92 -17.13
C PHE A 115 9.41 17.33 -17.68
N ALA A 116 9.29 17.47 -19.00
CA ALA A 116 8.96 18.76 -19.63
C ALA A 116 7.58 19.29 -19.22
N ASP A 117 6.58 18.40 -19.10
CA ASP A 117 5.26 18.77 -18.59
C ASP A 117 5.33 19.22 -17.13
N LEU A 118 6.18 18.60 -16.30
CA LEU A 118 6.42 19.01 -14.91
C LEU A 118 7.13 20.37 -14.81
N ASP A 119 8.07 20.67 -15.71
CA ASP A 119 8.69 22.00 -15.83
C ASP A 119 7.65 23.09 -16.12
N GLY A 120 6.61 22.74 -16.90
CA GLY A 120 5.49 23.63 -17.19
C GLY A 120 4.51 23.83 -16.02
N LEU A 121 4.60 23.03 -14.96
CA LEU A 121 3.77 23.17 -13.76
C LEU A 121 4.39 24.16 -12.78
N GLN A 122 3.55 24.83 -11.98
CA GLN A 122 4.06 25.72 -10.93
C GLN A 122 4.91 24.91 -9.93
N PRO A 123 6.14 25.34 -9.57
CA PRO A 123 7.00 24.61 -8.64
C PRO A 123 6.34 24.28 -7.30
N VAL A 124 5.43 25.14 -6.84
CA VAL A 124 4.63 24.93 -5.62
C VAL A 124 3.76 23.67 -5.73
N PHE A 125 3.20 23.40 -6.91
CA PHE A 125 2.39 22.21 -7.18
C PHE A 125 3.24 20.93 -7.11
N VAL A 126 4.39 20.92 -7.78
CA VAL A 126 5.30 19.77 -7.83
C VAL A 126 5.85 19.46 -6.43
N ASN A 127 6.30 20.47 -5.70
CA ASN A 127 6.77 20.32 -4.31
C ASN A 127 5.68 19.80 -3.38
N LYS A 128 4.43 20.24 -3.56
CA LYS A 128 3.29 19.75 -2.79
C LYS A 128 2.99 18.28 -3.09
N MET A 129 3.13 17.84 -4.34
CA MET A 129 3.00 16.42 -4.71
C MET A 129 4.08 15.57 -4.05
N CYS A 130 5.35 15.98 -4.11
CA CYS A 130 6.43 15.22 -3.47
C CYS A 130 6.26 15.06 -1.97
N LYS A 131 5.88 16.14 -1.26
CA LYS A 131 5.59 16.06 0.19
C LYS A 131 4.46 15.06 0.52
N ILE A 132 3.46 14.95 -0.35
CA ILE A 132 2.37 13.98 -0.20
C ILE A 132 2.90 12.56 -0.40
N ILE A 133 3.66 12.34 -1.48
CA ILE A 133 4.24 11.04 -1.82
C ILE A 133 5.14 10.57 -0.66
N ASP A 134 6.06 11.41 -0.19
CA ASP A 134 6.97 11.07 0.91
C ASP A 134 6.24 10.74 2.20
N LYS A 135 5.18 11.49 2.52
CA LYS A 135 4.36 11.23 3.71
C LYS A 135 3.67 9.88 3.59
N GLU A 136 3.05 9.57 2.45
CA GLU A 136 2.36 8.30 2.27
C GLU A 136 3.30 7.10 2.26
N VAL A 137 4.51 7.28 1.73
CA VAL A 137 5.52 6.22 1.78
C VAL A 137 5.96 5.96 3.22
N LYS A 138 6.26 7.01 4.00
CA LYS A 138 6.59 6.86 5.43
C LYS A 138 5.45 6.17 6.19
N ASN A 139 4.20 6.57 5.95
CA ASN A 139 3.03 5.93 6.56
C ASN A 139 2.95 4.45 6.22
N THR A 140 3.21 4.10 4.96
CA THR A 140 3.15 2.74 4.46
C THR A 140 4.25 1.87 5.09
N GLN A 141 5.48 2.39 5.18
CA GLN A 141 6.59 1.71 5.86
C GLN A 141 6.24 1.42 7.34
N ILE A 142 5.65 2.40 8.05
CA ILE A 142 5.19 2.23 9.43
C ILE A 142 4.14 1.12 9.53
N ARG A 143 3.11 1.12 8.65
CA ARG A 143 2.07 0.07 8.64
C ARG A 143 2.65 -1.31 8.39
N ASN A 144 3.59 -1.42 7.46
CA ASN A 144 4.24 -2.70 7.15
C ASN A 144 5.05 -3.21 8.35
N SER A 145 5.82 -2.33 9.01
CA SER A 145 6.51 -2.68 10.25
C SER A 145 5.55 -3.13 11.35
N LEU A 146 4.44 -2.41 11.55
CA LEU A 146 3.42 -2.79 12.54
C LEU A 146 2.74 -4.13 12.21
N ASN A 147 2.50 -4.43 10.94
CA ASN A 147 1.92 -5.71 10.52
C ASN A 147 2.87 -6.88 10.76
N VAL A 148 4.17 -6.71 10.46
CA VAL A 148 5.20 -7.72 10.78
C VAL A 148 5.26 -7.93 12.28
N THR A 149 5.29 -6.86 13.07
CA THR A 149 5.26 -6.94 14.53
C THR A 149 4.01 -7.67 15.02
N ARG A 150 2.81 -7.33 14.52
CA ARG A 150 1.55 -8.02 14.88
C ARG A 150 1.56 -9.51 14.50
N GLN A 151 2.10 -9.87 13.34
CA GLN A 151 2.23 -11.27 12.93
C GLN A 151 3.18 -12.03 13.86
N ASN A 152 4.31 -11.41 14.23
CA ASN A 152 5.25 -11.98 15.19
C ASN A 152 4.62 -12.15 16.57
N PHE A 153 3.86 -11.14 17.06
CA PHE A 153 3.08 -11.26 18.29
C PHE A 153 2.04 -12.37 18.23
N ARG A 154 1.32 -12.54 17.12
CA ARG A 154 0.36 -13.67 16.95
C ARG A 154 1.04 -15.03 16.92
N LYS A 155 2.25 -15.13 16.37
CA LYS A 155 3.06 -16.35 16.41
C LYS A 155 3.51 -16.63 17.84
N LEU A 156 4.04 -15.63 18.54
CA LEU A 156 4.46 -15.75 19.94
C LEU A 156 3.30 -16.07 20.87
N SER A 157 2.12 -15.46 20.69
CA SER A 157 0.94 -15.77 21.50
C SER A 157 0.46 -17.20 21.30
N LYS A 158 0.56 -17.75 20.07
CA LYS A 158 0.29 -19.17 19.82
C LYS A 158 1.28 -20.08 20.54
N VAL A 159 2.57 -19.72 20.55
CA VAL A 159 3.61 -20.46 21.29
C VAL A 159 3.34 -20.40 22.81
N PHE A 160 2.96 -19.25 23.35
CA PHE A 160 2.62 -19.10 24.77
C PHE A 160 1.36 -19.86 25.17
N VAL A 161 0.32 -19.88 24.33
CA VAL A 161 -0.89 -20.67 24.58
C VAL A 161 -0.57 -22.16 24.56
N LEU A 162 0.22 -22.63 23.59
CA LEU A 162 0.65 -24.03 23.52
C LEU A 162 1.51 -24.45 24.73
N SER A 163 2.41 -23.58 25.19
CA SER A 163 3.21 -23.83 26.40
C SER A 163 2.36 -23.92 27.66
N ARG A 164 1.34 -23.06 27.82
CA ARG A 164 0.39 -23.16 28.95
C ARG A 164 -0.44 -24.44 28.90
N VAL A 165 -0.95 -24.82 27.74
CA VAL A 165 -1.71 -26.07 27.58
C VAL A 165 -0.83 -27.28 27.92
N PHE A 166 0.42 -27.28 27.46
CA PHE A 166 1.37 -28.35 27.75
C PHE A 166 1.68 -28.48 29.25
N ASN A 167 1.87 -27.35 29.96
CA ASN A 167 2.10 -27.37 31.41
C ASN A 167 0.88 -27.89 32.19
N VAL A 168 -0.34 -27.49 31.81
CA VAL A 168 -1.58 -27.99 32.43
C VAL A 168 -1.74 -29.50 32.22
N VAL A 169 -1.43 -30.00 31.01
CA VAL A 169 -1.45 -31.44 30.71
C VAL A 169 -0.42 -32.20 31.54
N LEU A 170 0.80 -31.66 31.68
CA LEU A 170 1.83 -32.27 32.52
C LEU A 170 1.45 -32.30 34.01
N GLU A 171 0.85 -31.23 34.52
CA GLU A 171 0.33 -31.16 35.90
C GLU A 171 -0.77 -32.21 36.12
N THR A 172 -1.70 -32.35 35.17
CA THR A 172 -2.78 -33.34 35.25
C THR A 172 -2.25 -34.78 35.24
N LEU A 173 -1.28 -35.08 34.37
CA LEU A 173 -0.63 -36.40 34.32
C LEU A 173 0.18 -36.71 35.58
N HIS A 174 0.78 -35.69 36.21
CA HIS A 174 1.50 -35.84 37.46
C HIS A 174 0.54 -36.14 38.63
N GLU A 175 -0.61 -35.47 38.67
CA GLU A 175 -1.67 -35.72 39.66
C GLU A 175 -2.28 -37.12 39.53
N GLU A 176 -2.54 -37.60 38.30
CA GLU A 176 -3.04 -38.96 38.05
C GLU A 176 -2.02 -40.03 38.50
N ASN A 177 -0.73 -39.83 38.19
CA ASN A 177 0.33 -40.73 38.66
C ASN A 177 0.43 -40.80 40.18
N HIS A 178 0.28 -39.67 40.89
CA HIS A 178 0.24 -39.65 42.35
C HIS A 178 -1.01 -40.34 42.92
N ARG A 179 -2.15 -40.24 42.24
CA ARG A 179 -3.40 -40.90 42.65
C ARG A 179 -3.31 -42.41 42.49
N CYS A 180 -2.73 -42.91 41.40
CA CYS A 180 -2.48 -44.34 41.20
C CYS A 180 -1.53 -44.92 42.26
N ARG A 181 -0.44 -44.22 42.62
CA ARG A 181 0.51 -44.71 43.64
C ARG A 181 -0.08 -44.80 45.05
N LYS A 182 -1.03 -43.93 45.41
CA LYS A 182 -1.69 -43.99 46.73
C LYS A 182 -2.67 -45.17 46.86
N ASN A 183 -3.26 -45.63 45.75
CA ASN A 183 -4.17 -46.78 45.76
C ASN A 183 -3.45 -48.14 45.76
N THR A 184 -2.14 -48.19 45.51
CA THR A 184 -1.38 -49.46 45.53
C THR A 184 -0.84 -49.82 46.91
N ILE A 185 -0.80 -48.89 47.87
CA ILE A 185 -0.17 -49.10 49.19
C ILE A 185 -1.20 -49.42 50.29
N GLY A 186 -2.50 -49.24 50.04
CA GLY A 186 -3.58 -49.55 51.02
C GLY A 186 -4.15 -50.97 50.94
N GLY A 187 -3.51 -51.89 50.22
CA GLY A 187 -4.00 -53.25 49.97
C GLY A 187 -3.21 -54.38 50.60
N ILE A 188 -2.28 -54.07 51.53
CA ILE A 188 -1.55 -55.08 52.31
C ILE A 188 -1.49 -54.57 53.76
N LEU A 189 -2.24 -55.28 54.62
CA LEU A 189 -2.36 -55.21 56.09
C LEU A 189 -3.47 -54.31 56.65
#